data_AF-A0A259MLK3-F1
#
_entry.id   AF-A0A259MLK3-F1
#
_cell.length_a   1.000
_cell.length_b   1.000
_cell.length_c   1.000
_cell.angle_alpha   90.00
_cell.angle_beta   90.00
_cell.angle_gamma   90.00
#
_symmetry.space_group_name_H-M   'P 1'
#
loop_
_entity.id
_entity.type
_entity.pdbx_description
1 polymer ?
#
loop_
_entity_poly.entity_id
_entity_poly.type
_entity_poly.pdbx_seq_one_letter_code
_entity_poly.pdbx_strand_id
1 'polypeptide(L)'
;MPSHDANHLRRTDPRMKRGPVDLILQPPASLRRTAGGRLQLDFGKVAFGNLRVHWPPGFAGEAVFHFGEATANGLVDTSPPGAVRYARVVATAERGNVVAPPPNAKNTLPAAVATPAEWGTVMPFRWVEVEGWPETALAYLASAQRQAAFARGWRDDAAAFASSNPLLNDIWELSRYSIKATTFAGIYVDGDRERIAYEADAYLNQIGHQACDPDPAIARATFDHLLDHPTWPTEWALHMPFMAHADWMYTKDRSWLAARYDALLPKLLPERLRADGLLGTPPELRRRDIVDWPKSERDGYVFTDANTVVNAFYIEALMELRSRSSVGPTDSTGAEP
;
A
#
# COMPACT_ATOMS: atom_id res chain seq x y z
N MET A 1 -39.56 2.54 19.42
CA MET A 1 -38.60 1.56 18.87
C MET A 1 -39.22 0.91 17.65
N PRO A 2 -38.63 1.16 16.46
CA PRO A 2 -38.47 0.10 15.50
C PRO A 2 -37.02 0.01 15.01
N SER A 3 -36.54 -1.21 14.87
CA SER A 3 -35.22 -1.58 14.35
C SER A 3 -35.09 -1.20 12.88
N HIS A 4 -34.10 -0.36 12.54
CA HIS A 4 -33.65 -0.19 11.17
C HIS A 4 -32.55 -1.21 10.87
N ASP A 5 -32.93 -2.19 10.06
CA ASP A 5 -32.09 -3.24 9.52
C ASP A 5 -31.15 -2.63 8.46
N ALA A 6 -29.89 -2.40 8.84
CA ALA A 6 -28.88 -1.75 8.01
C ALA A 6 -28.18 -2.72 7.04
N ASN A 7 -28.94 -3.57 6.33
CA ASN A 7 -28.34 -4.65 5.53
C ASN A 7 -28.67 -4.63 4.02
N HIS A 8 -29.18 -3.50 3.51
CA HIS A 8 -29.41 -3.34 2.08
C HIS A 8 -28.54 -2.21 1.51
N LEU A 9 -27.27 -2.52 1.21
CA LEU A 9 -26.45 -1.86 0.17
C LEU A 9 -25.09 -2.57 0.03
N ARG A 10 -25.11 -3.89 -0.24
CA ARG A 10 -23.94 -4.61 -0.77
C ARG A 10 -24.28 -5.16 -2.15
N ARG A 11 -24.37 -4.28 -3.15
CA ARG A 11 -24.23 -4.72 -4.54
C ARG A 11 -22.76 -5.06 -4.73
N THR A 12 -22.45 -6.35 -4.67
CA THR A 12 -21.11 -6.84 -4.98
C THR A 12 -20.87 -6.67 -6.47
N ASP A 13 -19.99 -5.75 -6.83
CA ASP A 13 -19.45 -5.65 -8.19
C ASP A 13 -18.89 -7.03 -8.59
N PRO A 14 -19.27 -7.61 -9.73
CA PRO A 14 -18.76 -8.91 -10.18
C PRO A 14 -17.22 -8.96 -10.29
N ARG A 15 -16.52 -7.82 -10.38
CA ARG A 15 -15.06 -7.72 -10.26
C ARG A 15 -14.53 -8.13 -8.87
N MET A 16 -15.36 -8.13 -7.83
CA MET A 16 -14.99 -8.54 -6.47
C MET A 16 -14.98 -10.06 -6.24
N LYS A 17 -15.37 -10.90 -7.23
CA LYS A 17 -15.26 -12.38 -7.08
C LYS A 17 -13.83 -12.91 -7.14
N ARG A 18 -12.89 -12.12 -7.67
CA ARG A 18 -11.44 -12.31 -7.51
C ARG A 18 -10.93 -11.01 -6.89
N GLY A 19 -10.15 -11.06 -5.82
CA GLY A 19 -9.70 -9.85 -5.11
C GLY A 19 -9.01 -8.82 -6.02
N PRO A 20 -8.74 -7.59 -5.51
CA PRO A 20 -8.26 -6.45 -6.28
C PRO A 20 -6.82 -6.59 -6.82
N VAL A 21 -6.20 -7.77 -6.73
CA VAL A 21 -4.79 -8.03 -7.04
C VAL A 21 -4.65 -9.33 -7.82
N ASP A 22 -3.68 -9.38 -8.72
CA ASP A 22 -3.26 -10.57 -9.47
C ASP A 22 -1.79 -10.90 -9.20
N LEU A 23 -1.47 -12.20 -9.21
CA LEU A 23 -0.08 -12.68 -9.31
C LEU A 23 0.34 -12.75 -10.77
N ILE A 24 1.32 -11.92 -11.14
CA ILE A 24 1.89 -11.86 -12.49
C ILE A 24 3.23 -12.60 -12.49
N LEU A 25 3.38 -13.57 -13.39
CA LEU A 25 4.63 -14.30 -13.58
C LEU A 25 5.63 -13.40 -14.32
N GLN A 26 6.81 -13.23 -13.73
CA GLN A 26 7.90 -12.44 -14.30
C GLN A 26 9.16 -13.28 -14.39
N PRO A 27 9.78 -13.43 -15.58
CA PRO A 27 11.09 -14.07 -15.70
C PRO A 27 12.17 -13.17 -15.09
N PRO A 28 13.33 -13.73 -14.70
CA PRO A 28 14.50 -12.92 -14.37
C PRO A 28 14.93 -12.10 -15.59
N ALA A 29 15.31 -10.84 -15.37
CA ALA A 29 15.94 -10.01 -16.39
C ALA A 29 17.37 -10.48 -16.70
N SER A 30 18.05 -11.09 -15.72
CA SER A 30 19.32 -11.79 -15.95
C SER A 30 19.56 -12.91 -14.97
N LEU A 31 20.36 -13.89 -15.39
CA LEU A 31 20.96 -14.93 -14.56
C LEU A 31 22.47 -14.83 -14.72
N ARG A 32 23.20 -14.71 -13.61
CA ARG A 32 24.67 -14.68 -13.63
C ARG A 32 25.26 -15.49 -12.50
N ARG A 33 26.53 -15.85 -12.65
CA ARG A 33 27.34 -16.32 -11.53
C ARG A 33 27.95 -15.12 -10.81
N THR A 34 27.89 -15.12 -9.49
CA THR A 34 28.47 -14.07 -8.66
C THR A 34 29.93 -14.37 -8.34
N ALA A 35 30.66 -13.37 -7.84
CA ALA A 35 32.05 -13.55 -7.42
C ALA A 35 32.22 -14.61 -6.30
N GLY A 36 31.16 -14.81 -5.49
CA GLY A 36 31.10 -15.87 -4.47
C GLY A 36 30.72 -17.25 -5.01
N GLY A 37 30.66 -17.44 -6.34
CA GLY A 37 30.35 -18.72 -6.98
C GLY A 37 28.85 -19.07 -7.04
N ARG A 38 27.98 -18.31 -6.37
CA ARG A 38 26.52 -18.49 -6.38
C ARG A 38 25.89 -18.08 -7.70
N LEU A 39 24.73 -18.65 -8.01
CA LEU A 39 23.90 -18.20 -9.12
C LEU A 39 22.96 -17.11 -8.61
N GLN A 40 22.84 -16.00 -9.33
CA GLN A 40 21.97 -14.89 -8.97
C GLN A 40 21.00 -14.58 -10.11
N LEU A 41 19.72 -14.58 -9.77
CA LEU A 41 18.61 -14.08 -10.57
C LEU A 41 18.40 -12.60 -10.23
N ASP A 42 18.41 -11.72 -11.23
CA ASP A 42 18.01 -10.31 -11.09
C ASP A 42 16.70 -10.07 -11.85
N PHE A 43 15.65 -9.64 -11.14
CA PHE A 43 14.34 -9.32 -11.72
C PHE A 43 14.21 -7.85 -12.17
N GLY A 44 15.30 -7.08 -12.14
CA GLY A 44 15.42 -5.69 -12.60
C GLY A 44 14.83 -4.66 -11.64
N LYS A 45 13.68 -4.94 -11.02
CA LYS A 45 13.02 -4.08 -10.03
C LYS A 45 12.51 -4.89 -8.85
N VAL A 46 12.38 -4.25 -7.68
CA VAL A 46 11.75 -4.85 -6.49
C VAL A 46 10.26 -5.05 -6.75
N ALA A 47 9.72 -6.21 -6.39
CA ALA A 47 8.27 -6.42 -6.33
C ALA A 47 7.94 -7.39 -5.19
N PHE A 48 6.74 -7.26 -4.63
CA PHE A 48 6.22 -8.19 -3.62
C PHE A 48 5.81 -9.49 -4.29
N GLY A 49 6.39 -10.60 -3.87
CA GLY A 49 6.05 -11.90 -4.42
C GLY A 49 6.75 -13.06 -3.74
N ASN A 50 6.70 -14.21 -4.40
CA ASN A 50 7.53 -15.37 -4.13
C ASN A 50 8.09 -15.93 -5.44
N LEU A 51 8.88 -16.99 -5.37
CA LEU A 51 9.54 -17.57 -6.54
C LEU A 51 8.90 -18.90 -6.92
N ARG A 52 8.46 -19.01 -8.17
CA ARG A 52 8.12 -20.29 -8.79
C ARG A 52 9.34 -20.83 -9.53
N VAL A 53 9.76 -22.04 -9.19
CA VAL A 53 10.91 -22.72 -9.79
C VAL A 53 10.45 -23.95 -10.57
N HIS A 54 11.26 -24.36 -11.54
CA HIS A 54 11.15 -25.67 -12.16
C HIS A 54 12.32 -26.52 -11.68
N TRP A 55 12.04 -27.62 -10.99
CA TRP A 55 13.09 -28.52 -10.52
C TRP A 55 13.59 -29.38 -11.68
N PRO A 56 14.91 -29.64 -11.78
CA PRO A 56 15.41 -30.60 -12.75
C PRO A 56 14.90 -32.03 -12.42
N PRO A 57 14.65 -32.87 -13.43
CA PRO A 57 14.25 -34.26 -13.22
C PRO A 57 15.22 -34.99 -12.30
N GLY A 58 14.69 -35.68 -11.29
CA GLY A 58 15.50 -36.44 -10.33
C GLY A 58 16.29 -35.60 -9.32
N PHE A 59 15.97 -34.31 -9.15
CA PHE A 59 16.57 -33.50 -8.09
C PHE A 59 16.23 -34.07 -6.70
N ALA A 60 17.25 -34.59 -6.01
CA ALA A 60 17.11 -35.32 -4.74
C ALA A 60 17.80 -34.60 -3.55
N GLY A 61 18.01 -33.28 -3.63
CA GLY A 61 18.73 -32.50 -2.63
C GLY A 61 17.95 -31.29 -2.12
N GLU A 62 18.68 -30.42 -1.41
CA GLU A 62 18.20 -29.11 -0.98
C GLU A 62 18.86 -28.02 -1.82
N ALA A 63 18.10 -26.99 -2.18
CA ALA A 63 18.62 -25.74 -2.69
C ALA A 63 18.31 -24.61 -1.70
N VAL A 64 19.28 -23.71 -1.50
CA VAL A 64 19.15 -22.57 -0.61
C VAL A 64 18.92 -21.32 -1.45
N PHE A 65 17.81 -20.63 -1.21
CA PHE A 65 17.42 -19.40 -1.88
C PHE A 65 17.57 -18.22 -0.94
N HIS A 66 18.28 -17.20 -1.40
CA HIS A 66 18.57 -15.96 -0.70
C HIS A 66 17.85 -14.83 -1.43
N PHE A 67 16.67 -14.45 -0.94
CA PHE A 67 15.88 -13.33 -1.48
C PHE A 67 16.39 -12.02 -0.90
N GLY A 68 16.48 -10.96 -1.72
CA GLY A 68 16.90 -9.65 -1.24
C GLY A 68 16.39 -8.45 -2.04
N GLU A 69 16.16 -7.35 -1.33
CA GLU A 69 15.89 -6.02 -1.88
C GLU A 69 17.15 -5.20 -2.17
N ALA A 70 18.30 -5.59 -1.63
CA ALA A 70 19.56 -4.88 -1.75
C ALA A 70 20.72 -5.85 -2.01
N THR A 71 21.82 -5.29 -2.53
CA THR A 71 23.07 -6.01 -2.72
C THR A 71 24.23 -5.31 -2.04
N ALA A 72 25.15 -6.08 -1.47
CA ALA A 72 26.44 -5.63 -0.97
C ALA A 72 27.55 -6.34 -1.75
N ASN A 73 28.49 -5.60 -2.34
CA ASN A 73 29.58 -6.14 -3.16
C ASN A 73 29.10 -7.06 -4.30
N GLY A 74 27.96 -6.75 -4.90
CA GLY A 74 27.37 -7.54 -5.98
C GLY A 74 26.75 -8.88 -5.54
N LEU A 75 26.62 -9.12 -4.24
CA LEU A 75 25.87 -10.24 -3.68
C LEU A 75 24.60 -9.74 -3.00
N VAL A 76 23.58 -10.59 -2.85
CA VAL A 76 22.42 -10.31 -1.99
C VAL A 76 22.94 -9.95 -0.60
N ASP A 77 22.54 -8.77 -0.11
CA ASP A 77 22.91 -8.35 1.24
C ASP A 77 22.16 -9.21 2.26
N THR A 78 22.91 -9.97 3.05
CA THR A 78 22.37 -10.87 4.07
C THR A 78 22.18 -10.19 5.43
N SER A 79 22.63 -8.94 5.58
CA SER A 79 22.44 -8.11 6.77
C SER A 79 22.09 -6.66 6.39
N PRO A 80 21.04 -6.45 5.57
CA PRO A 80 20.73 -5.12 5.08
C PRO A 80 20.23 -4.19 6.20
N PRO A 81 20.41 -2.86 6.08
CA PRO A 81 20.04 -1.93 7.12
C PRO A 81 18.52 -1.70 7.20
N GLY A 82 18.05 -1.28 8.38
CA GLY A 82 16.68 -0.79 8.57
C GLY A 82 15.60 -1.84 8.30
N ALA A 83 14.67 -1.52 7.40
CA ALA A 83 13.56 -2.39 7.02
C ALA A 83 13.77 -3.12 5.68
N VAL A 84 14.92 -2.92 5.02
CA VAL A 84 15.27 -3.60 3.78
C VAL A 84 15.30 -5.11 4.03
N ARG A 85 14.66 -5.88 3.15
CA ARG A 85 14.36 -7.28 3.40
C ARG A 85 15.41 -8.22 2.81
N TYR A 86 15.72 -9.23 3.60
CA TYR A 86 16.48 -10.42 3.24
C TYR A 86 15.76 -11.65 3.80
N ALA A 87 15.73 -12.73 3.03
CA ALA A 87 15.25 -14.02 3.50
C ALA A 87 16.07 -15.18 2.96
N ARG A 88 16.40 -16.13 3.84
CA ARG A 88 17.00 -17.41 3.48
C ARG A 88 15.93 -18.49 3.53
N VAL A 89 15.79 -19.26 2.45
CA VAL A 89 14.82 -20.35 2.33
C VAL A 89 15.53 -21.61 1.87
N VAL A 90 15.34 -22.71 2.59
CA VAL A 90 15.78 -24.04 2.15
C VAL A 90 14.59 -24.73 1.50
N ALA A 91 14.74 -25.16 0.25
CA ALA A 91 13.66 -25.77 -0.53
C ALA A 91 14.10 -27.09 -1.17
N THR A 92 13.13 -28.00 -1.35
CA THR A 92 13.29 -29.29 -1.99
C THR A 92 12.18 -29.49 -3.03
N ALA A 93 12.41 -30.37 -4.01
CA ALA A 93 11.40 -30.67 -5.04
C ALA A 93 10.10 -31.23 -4.45
N GLU A 94 10.17 -31.96 -3.33
CA GLU A 94 9.02 -32.54 -2.62
C GLU A 94 8.08 -31.50 -2.01
N ARG A 95 8.60 -30.32 -1.63
CA ARG A 95 7.80 -29.22 -1.09
C ARG A 95 7.07 -28.41 -2.17
N GLY A 96 7.22 -28.82 -3.44
CA GLY A 96 6.57 -28.21 -4.59
C GLY A 96 7.40 -27.14 -5.27
N ASN A 97 6.76 -26.45 -6.23
CA ASN A 97 7.43 -25.53 -7.14
C ASN A 97 7.45 -24.08 -6.67
N VAL A 98 6.83 -23.77 -5.52
CA VAL A 98 6.80 -22.41 -4.98
C VAL A 98 7.75 -22.32 -3.78
N VAL A 99 8.77 -21.49 -3.93
CA VAL A 99 9.72 -21.12 -2.88
C VAL A 99 9.25 -19.78 -2.30
N ALA A 100 8.57 -19.83 -1.16
CA ALA A 100 8.08 -18.66 -0.46
C ALA A 100 9.02 -18.26 0.69
N PRO A 101 9.26 -16.95 0.90
CA PRO A 101 9.98 -16.45 2.08
C PRO A 101 9.20 -16.78 3.37
N PRO A 102 9.86 -16.84 4.54
CA PRO A 102 9.17 -17.03 5.81
C PRO A 102 8.32 -15.80 6.15
N PRO A 103 7.19 -15.96 6.87
CA PRO A 103 6.43 -14.83 7.41
C PRO A 103 7.30 -13.93 8.29
N ASN A 104 6.97 -12.64 8.35
CA ASN A 104 7.67 -11.66 9.18
C ASN A 104 6.78 -11.24 10.35
N ALA A 105 7.25 -11.46 11.57
CA ALA A 105 6.48 -11.16 12.79
C ALA A 105 5.95 -9.70 12.86
N LYS A 106 6.66 -8.74 12.24
CA LYS A 106 6.24 -7.32 12.24
C LYS A 106 5.04 -7.05 11.32
N ASN A 107 4.87 -7.85 10.27
CA ASN A 107 3.80 -7.68 9.28
C ASN A 107 2.72 -8.78 9.34
N THR A 108 2.69 -9.51 10.46
CA THR A 108 1.67 -10.51 10.79
C THR A 108 0.95 -10.20 12.10
N LEU A 109 1.04 -8.94 12.56
CA LEU A 109 0.30 -8.47 13.74
C LEU A 109 -1.20 -8.30 13.38
N PRO A 110 -2.11 -8.24 14.37
CA PRO A 110 -3.55 -8.17 14.10
C PRO A 110 -4.00 -7.00 13.22
N ALA A 111 -3.28 -5.87 13.23
CA ALA A 111 -3.57 -4.71 12.39
C ALA A 111 -3.01 -4.83 10.96
N ALA A 112 -2.13 -5.79 10.70
CA ALA A 112 -1.49 -5.97 9.40
C ALA A 112 -2.49 -6.56 8.40
N VAL A 113 -2.46 -6.03 7.19
CA VAL A 113 -3.30 -6.47 6.08
C VAL A 113 -2.77 -7.81 5.56
N ALA A 114 -3.58 -8.85 5.70
CA ALA A 114 -3.25 -10.17 5.21
C ALA A 114 -3.43 -10.25 3.69
N THR A 115 -2.45 -10.84 3.00
CA THR A 115 -2.61 -11.30 1.62
C THR A 115 -3.34 -12.64 1.58
N PRO A 116 -4.02 -13.00 0.47
CA PRO A 116 -4.68 -14.29 0.34
C PRO A 116 -3.75 -15.49 0.64
N ALA A 117 -4.24 -16.44 1.42
CA ALA A 117 -3.43 -17.56 1.92
C ALA A 117 -2.92 -18.46 0.77
N GLU A 118 -3.70 -18.57 -0.31
CA GLU A 118 -3.36 -19.35 -1.50
C GLU A 118 -2.15 -18.81 -2.27
N TRP A 119 -1.73 -17.57 -2.04
CA TRP A 119 -0.51 -17.03 -2.65
C TRP A 119 0.75 -17.55 -1.95
N GLY A 120 0.63 -18.04 -0.71
CA GLY A 120 1.75 -18.18 0.22
C GLY A 120 2.30 -16.82 0.66
N THR A 121 3.36 -16.83 1.45
CA THR A 121 4.03 -15.58 1.86
C THR A 121 4.60 -14.87 0.64
N VAL A 122 4.40 -13.55 0.58
CA VAL A 122 5.07 -12.66 -0.35
C VAL A 122 6.03 -11.74 0.41
N MET A 123 7.13 -11.33 -0.20
CA MET A 123 8.10 -10.36 0.33
C MET A 123 8.57 -9.47 -0.82
N PRO A 124 8.94 -8.20 -0.61
CA PRO A 124 9.62 -7.44 -1.64
C PRO A 124 11.00 -8.04 -1.89
N PHE A 125 11.32 -8.29 -3.16
CA PHE A 125 12.69 -8.64 -3.57
C PHE A 125 12.94 -8.25 -5.02
N ARG A 126 14.21 -7.98 -5.35
CA ARG A 126 14.70 -7.86 -6.73
C ARG A 126 15.64 -9.00 -7.09
N TRP A 127 16.42 -9.48 -6.14
CA TRP A 127 17.43 -10.50 -6.38
C TRP A 127 17.11 -11.80 -5.65
N VAL A 128 17.48 -12.92 -6.27
CA VAL A 128 17.52 -14.22 -5.61
C VAL A 128 18.85 -14.90 -5.92
N GLU A 129 19.63 -15.19 -4.87
CA GLU A 129 20.82 -16.04 -4.97
C GLU A 129 20.48 -17.49 -4.63
N VAL A 130 21.10 -18.44 -5.34
CA VAL A 130 20.84 -19.87 -5.19
C VAL A 130 22.13 -20.65 -4.95
N GLU A 131 22.12 -21.45 -3.89
CA GLU A 131 23.14 -22.47 -3.57
C GLU A 131 22.55 -23.87 -3.75
N GLY A 132 23.41 -24.86 -4.01
CA GLY A 132 22.99 -26.27 -4.16
C GLY A 132 22.28 -26.59 -5.48
N TRP A 133 22.22 -25.64 -6.42
CA TRP A 133 21.65 -25.90 -7.74
C TRP A 133 22.66 -26.62 -8.66
N PRO A 134 22.28 -27.69 -9.38
CA PRO A 134 23.21 -28.42 -10.24
C PRO A 134 23.65 -27.59 -11.44
N GLU A 135 24.95 -27.54 -11.73
CA GLU A 135 25.50 -26.77 -12.85
C GLU A 135 25.01 -27.27 -14.22
N THR A 136 24.72 -28.55 -14.34
CA THR A 136 24.15 -29.15 -15.56
C THR A 136 22.68 -28.77 -15.77
N ALA A 137 22.05 -28.12 -14.80
CA ALA A 137 20.62 -27.81 -14.78
C ALA A 137 20.31 -26.30 -14.72
N LEU A 138 21.23 -25.43 -15.19
CA LEU A 138 21.03 -23.97 -15.19
C LEU A 138 19.79 -23.53 -15.98
N ALA A 139 19.44 -24.24 -17.06
CA ALA A 139 18.26 -23.93 -17.87
C ALA A 139 16.96 -24.00 -17.03
N TYR A 140 16.89 -24.92 -16.07
CA TYR A 140 15.76 -25.03 -15.15
C TYR A 140 15.66 -23.82 -14.22
N LEU A 141 16.80 -23.35 -13.67
CA LEU A 141 16.82 -22.15 -12.84
C LEU A 141 16.53 -20.88 -13.64
N ALA A 142 17.05 -20.77 -14.86
CA ALA A 142 16.79 -19.64 -15.76
C ALA A 142 15.30 -19.51 -16.12
N SER A 143 14.56 -20.63 -16.08
CA SER A 143 13.12 -20.65 -16.32
C SER A 143 12.27 -20.26 -15.09
N ALA A 144 12.88 -20.02 -13.93
CA ALA A 144 12.17 -19.58 -12.73
C ALA A 144 11.40 -18.27 -12.98
N GLN A 145 10.29 -18.10 -12.27
CA GLN A 145 9.41 -16.94 -12.40
C GLN A 145 9.14 -16.35 -11.02
N ARG A 146 9.30 -15.04 -10.85
CA ARG A 146 8.71 -14.34 -9.71
C ARG A 146 7.20 -14.27 -9.89
N GLN A 147 6.43 -14.67 -8.89
CA GLN A 147 4.99 -14.44 -8.84
C GLN A 147 4.77 -13.08 -8.15
N ALA A 148 4.80 -12.00 -8.92
CA ALA A 148 4.70 -10.63 -8.40
C ALA A 148 3.24 -10.21 -8.26
N ALA A 149 2.86 -9.69 -7.09
CA ALA A 149 1.50 -9.24 -6.81
C ALA A 149 1.33 -7.76 -7.17
N PHE A 150 0.34 -7.45 -8.03
CA PHE A 150 -0.01 -6.09 -8.41
C PHE A 150 -1.53 -5.91 -8.50
N ALA A 151 -2.00 -4.66 -8.41
CA ALA A 151 -3.39 -4.30 -8.65
C ALA A 151 -3.91 -4.95 -9.93
N ARG A 152 -5.06 -5.61 -9.82
CA ARG A 152 -5.81 -6.16 -10.94
C ARG A 152 -6.15 -5.01 -11.87
N GLY A 153 -5.76 -5.13 -13.13
CA GLY A 153 -6.05 -4.13 -14.14
C GLY A 153 -5.10 -2.93 -14.15
N TRP A 154 -4.00 -2.94 -13.37
CA TRP A 154 -2.97 -1.90 -13.48
C TRP A 154 -2.51 -1.74 -14.93
N ARG A 155 -2.53 -0.50 -15.42
CA ARG A 155 -2.11 -0.16 -16.79
C ARG A 155 -0.81 0.64 -16.78
N ASP A 156 0.26 0.01 -17.25
CA ASP A 156 1.58 0.67 -17.32
C ASP A 156 1.63 1.85 -18.30
N ASP A 157 0.69 1.92 -19.24
CA ASP A 157 0.55 2.96 -20.26
C ASP A 157 -0.55 3.99 -19.95
N ALA A 158 -1.17 3.94 -18.76
CA ALA A 158 -2.23 4.89 -18.39
C ALA A 158 -1.73 6.31 -18.16
N ALA A 159 -0.45 6.49 -17.86
CA ALA A 159 0.20 7.78 -17.69
C ALA A 159 1.61 7.76 -18.26
N ALA A 160 2.07 8.93 -18.72
CA ALA A 160 3.43 9.14 -19.17
C ALA A 160 3.91 10.52 -18.71
N PHE A 161 5.21 10.62 -18.42
CA PHE A 161 5.87 11.86 -18.07
C PHE A 161 7.19 11.96 -18.83
N ALA A 162 7.50 13.17 -19.30
CA ALA A 162 8.77 13.47 -19.93
C ALA A 162 9.19 14.90 -19.58
N SER A 163 10.45 15.04 -19.22
CA SER A 163 11.13 16.30 -18.93
C SER A 163 12.46 16.34 -19.68
N SER A 164 12.91 17.55 -20.00
CA SER A 164 14.27 17.79 -20.51
C SER A 164 15.36 17.49 -19.49
N ASN A 165 15.01 17.39 -18.20
CA ASN A 165 15.91 16.92 -17.16
C ASN A 165 15.72 15.41 -16.94
N PRO A 166 16.71 14.56 -17.30
CA PRO A 166 16.58 13.11 -17.15
C PRO A 166 16.37 12.67 -15.70
N LEU A 167 16.89 13.41 -14.71
CA LEU A 167 16.68 13.11 -13.29
C LEU A 167 15.19 13.18 -12.91
N LEU A 168 14.43 14.12 -13.48
CA LEU A 168 13.00 14.23 -13.20
C LEU A 168 12.22 13.05 -13.79
N ASN A 169 12.69 12.48 -14.91
CA ASN A 169 12.10 11.28 -15.49
C ASN A 169 12.35 10.06 -14.59
N ASP A 170 13.56 9.95 -14.04
CA ASP A 170 13.92 8.88 -13.10
C ASP A 170 13.12 8.98 -11.79
N ILE A 171 12.95 10.20 -11.26
CA ILE A 171 12.12 10.45 -10.07
C ILE A 171 10.66 10.04 -10.34
N TRP A 172 10.09 10.45 -11.47
CA TRP A 172 8.72 10.09 -11.82
C TRP A 172 8.54 8.57 -11.94
N GLU A 173 9.46 7.88 -12.61
CA GLU A 173 9.38 6.43 -12.77
C GLU A 173 9.58 5.69 -11.44
N LEU A 174 10.47 6.18 -10.56
CA LEU A 174 10.62 5.67 -9.21
C LEU A 174 9.31 5.81 -8.42
N SER A 175 8.70 7.00 -8.42
CA SER A 175 7.43 7.27 -7.72
C SER A 175 6.29 6.41 -8.25
N ARG A 176 6.07 6.40 -9.58
CA ARG A 176 5.02 5.59 -10.22
C ARG A 176 5.19 4.10 -9.94
N TYR A 177 6.41 3.60 -10.09
CA TYR A 177 6.67 2.17 -9.89
C TYR A 177 6.55 1.78 -8.40
N SER A 178 6.90 2.68 -7.48
CA SER A 178 6.73 2.44 -6.05
C SER A 178 5.26 2.27 -5.70
N ILE A 179 4.39 3.15 -6.21
CA ILE A 179 2.93 3.03 -6.08
C ILE A 179 2.45 1.69 -6.64
N LYS A 180 2.87 1.33 -7.85
CA LYS A 180 2.54 0.03 -8.46
C LYS A 180 2.94 -1.14 -7.56
N ALA A 181 4.20 -1.17 -7.12
CA ALA A 181 4.74 -2.27 -6.35
C ALA A 181 4.06 -2.44 -4.99
N THR A 182 3.59 -1.35 -4.37
CA THR A 182 2.89 -1.39 -3.08
C THR A 182 1.41 -1.73 -3.18
N THR A 183 0.84 -1.84 -4.40
CA THR A 183 -0.54 -2.34 -4.59
C THR A 183 -0.75 -3.82 -4.23
N PHE A 184 0.31 -4.55 -3.90
CA PHE A 184 0.29 -6.00 -3.62
C PHE A 184 -0.74 -6.42 -2.55
N ALA A 185 -1.07 -5.55 -1.61
CA ALA A 185 -2.01 -5.82 -0.52
C ALA A 185 -3.48 -5.56 -0.93
N GLY A 186 -3.73 -4.92 -2.08
CA GLY A 186 -5.07 -4.55 -2.53
C GLY A 186 -5.69 -3.35 -1.81
N ILE A 187 -4.99 -2.82 -0.80
CA ILE A 187 -5.23 -1.55 -0.11
C ILE A 187 -3.88 -0.87 0.12
N TYR A 188 -3.86 0.44 0.35
CA TYR A 188 -2.61 1.17 0.61
C TYR A 188 -2.09 0.84 2.01
N VAL A 189 -0.86 0.35 2.08
CA VAL A 189 -0.15 0.04 3.33
C VAL A 189 1.22 0.73 3.35
N ASP A 190 1.81 0.87 4.53
CA ASP A 190 3.12 1.53 4.76
C ASP A 190 4.31 0.86 4.05
N GLY A 191 4.13 -0.38 3.57
CA GLY A 191 5.15 -1.20 2.90
C GLY A 191 5.23 -2.59 3.51
N ASP A 192 6.40 -3.23 3.48
CA ASP A 192 6.57 -4.58 4.05
C ASP A 192 6.75 -4.59 5.58
N ARG A 193 7.05 -3.43 6.18
CA ARG A 193 7.48 -3.35 7.59
C ARG A 193 6.35 -3.72 8.54
N GLU A 194 5.21 -3.04 8.46
CA GLU A 194 4.03 -3.32 9.30
C GLU A 194 2.86 -3.85 8.47
N ARG A 195 2.78 -3.49 7.18
CA ARG A 195 1.64 -3.75 6.30
C ARG A 195 0.33 -3.20 6.87
N ILE A 196 0.40 -2.02 7.48
CA ILE A 196 -0.76 -1.35 8.06
C ILE A 196 -1.17 -0.20 7.12
N ALA A 197 -2.48 -0.03 6.94
CA ALA A 197 -3.03 1.14 6.27
C ALA A 197 -3.12 2.31 7.27
N TYR A 198 -2.63 3.47 6.88
CA TYR A 198 -2.70 4.71 7.66
C TYR A 198 -3.40 5.79 6.84
N GLU A 199 -4.33 6.54 7.44
CA GLU A 199 -5.14 7.51 6.69
C GLU A 199 -4.30 8.57 5.95
N ALA A 200 -3.19 9.03 6.55
CA ALA A 200 -2.31 10.02 5.92
C ALA A 200 -1.57 9.44 4.71
N ASP A 201 -0.89 8.30 4.89
CA ASP A 201 -0.18 7.57 3.83
C ASP A 201 -1.12 7.16 2.71
N ALA A 202 -2.35 6.76 3.05
CA ALA A 202 -3.37 6.35 2.09
C ALA A 202 -3.83 7.52 1.22
N TYR A 203 -3.99 8.73 1.77
CA TYR A 203 -4.32 9.93 0.99
C TYR A 203 -3.20 10.28 0.01
N LEU A 204 -1.94 10.29 0.45
CA LEU A 204 -0.79 10.56 -0.41
C LEU A 204 -0.63 9.51 -1.52
N ASN A 205 -0.81 8.23 -1.17
CA ASN A 205 -0.85 7.16 -2.16
C ASN A 205 -2.02 7.33 -3.13
N GLN A 206 -3.21 7.70 -2.65
CA GLN A 206 -4.38 7.90 -3.51
C GLN A 206 -4.12 8.96 -4.58
N ILE A 207 -3.68 10.16 -4.18
CA ILE A 207 -3.47 11.26 -5.15
C ILE A 207 -2.32 10.96 -6.11
N GLY A 208 -1.28 10.25 -5.64
CA GLY A 208 -0.19 9.76 -6.48
C GLY A 208 -0.66 8.69 -7.47
N HIS A 209 -1.44 7.72 -7.00
CA HIS A 209 -1.98 6.63 -7.81
C HIS A 209 -2.92 7.17 -8.88
N GLN A 210 -3.80 8.11 -8.54
CA GLN A 210 -4.70 8.79 -9.48
C GLN A 210 -3.94 9.53 -10.61
N ALA A 211 -2.71 9.98 -10.37
CA ALA A 211 -1.86 10.55 -11.42
C ALA A 211 -1.19 9.50 -12.34
N CYS A 212 -1.26 8.22 -11.97
CA CYS A 212 -0.60 7.10 -12.65
C CYS A 212 -1.59 6.15 -13.34
N ASP A 213 -2.70 5.82 -12.68
CA ASP A 213 -3.74 4.91 -13.15
C ASP A 213 -5.12 5.38 -12.63
N PRO A 214 -6.14 5.51 -13.50
CA PRO A 214 -7.45 6.04 -13.09
C PRO A 214 -8.35 5.07 -12.31
N ASP A 215 -7.97 3.81 -12.10
CA ASP A 215 -8.84 2.86 -11.39
C ASP A 215 -8.99 3.22 -9.89
N PRO A 216 -10.20 3.57 -9.41
CA PRO A 216 -10.40 3.97 -8.02
C PRO A 216 -10.49 2.77 -7.05
N ALA A 217 -10.45 1.52 -7.53
CA ALA A 217 -10.79 0.33 -6.73
C ALA A 217 -9.96 0.22 -5.44
N ILE A 218 -8.64 0.37 -5.51
CA ILE A 218 -7.77 0.28 -4.33
C ILE A 218 -7.99 1.45 -3.39
N ALA A 219 -8.13 2.69 -3.92
CA ALA A 219 -8.41 3.85 -3.09
C ALA A 219 -9.72 3.70 -2.30
N ARG A 220 -10.78 3.25 -2.96
CA ARG A 220 -12.10 3.02 -2.34
C ARG A 220 -12.07 1.85 -1.35
N ALA A 221 -11.37 0.76 -1.66
CA ALA A 221 -11.18 -0.35 -0.73
C ALA A 221 -10.37 0.07 0.51
N THR A 222 -9.35 0.90 0.33
CA THR A 222 -8.55 1.47 1.43
C THR A 222 -9.40 2.38 2.30
N PHE A 223 -10.22 3.23 1.68
CA PHE A 223 -11.14 4.11 2.40
C PHE A 223 -12.12 3.32 3.27
N ASP A 224 -12.79 2.30 2.71
CA ASP A 224 -13.71 1.46 3.48
C ASP A 224 -12.99 0.72 4.61
N HIS A 225 -11.76 0.24 4.38
CA HIS A 225 -10.94 -0.37 5.43
C HIS A 225 -10.64 0.61 6.58
N LEU A 226 -10.25 1.85 6.28
CA LEU A 226 -9.91 2.88 7.27
C LEU A 226 -11.12 3.48 8.01
N LEU A 227 -12.33 3.33 7.46
CA LEU A 227 -13.54 3.60 8.23
C LEU A 227 -13.68 2.61 9.39
N ASP A 228 -13.43 1.33 9.14
CA ASP A 228 -13.55 0.25 10.12
C ASP A 228 -12.31 0.14 11.04
N HIS A 229 -11.14 0.55 10.56
CA HIS A 229 -9.85 0.42 11.23
C HIS A 229 -9.16 1.80 11.33
N PRO A 230 -9.73 2.76 12.09
CA PRO A 230 -9.11 4.08 12.24
C PRO A 230 -7.76 3.96 12.92
N THR A 231 -6.82 4.83 12.53
CA THR A 231 -5.48 4.83 13.14
C THR A 231 -5.22 6.08 13.96
N TRP A 232 -3.97 6.23 14.40
CA TRP A 232 -3.44 7.38 15.11
C TRP A 232 -2.30 7.90 14.26
N PRO A 233 -2.02 9.21 14.22
CA PRO A 233 -2.36 10.29 15.17
C PRO A 233 -3.60 11.13 14.79
N THR A 234 -3.86 12.20 15.55
CA THR A 234 -5.04 13.08 15.47
C THR A 234 -5.41 13.49 14.05
N GLU A 235 -4.47 14.12 13.34
CA GLU A 235 -4.69 14.72 12.03
C GLU A 235 -4.87 13.68 10.92
N TRP A 236 -4.57 12.41 11.17
CA TRP A 236 -4.75 11.35 10.18
C TRP A 236 -6.24 11.10 9.93
N ALA A 237 -7.10 11.16 10.95
CA ALA A 237 -8.54 11.06 10.76
C ALA A 237 -9.09 12.11 9.76
N LEU A 238 -8.50 13.33 9.76
CA LEU A 238 -8.90 14.44 8.89
C LEU A 238 -8.54 14.20 7.41
N HIS A 239 -7.68 13.21 7.10
CA HIS A 239 -7.41 12.82 5.73
C HIS A 239 -8.57 12.03 5.09
N MET A 240 -9.49 11.46 5.87
CA MET A 240 -10.66 10.77 5.32
C MET A 240 -11.55 11.71 4.49
N PRO A 241 -11.92 12.91 4.98
CA PRO A 241 -12.50 13.96 4.14
C PRO A 241 -11.71 14.26 2.85
N PHE A 242 -10.38 14.35 2.91
CA PHE A 242 -9.54 14.63 1.74
C PHE A 242 -9.59 13.49 0.71
N MET A 243 -9.44 12.25 1.16
CA MET A 243 -9.54 11.06 0.32
C MET A 243 -10.89 11.00 -0.39
N ALA A 244 -11.97 11.24 0.37
CA ALA A 244 -13.31 11.28 -0.19
C ALA A 244 -13.41 12.36 -1.26
N HIS A 245 -12.94 13.59 -0.99
CA HIS A 245 -12.97 14.70 -1.95
C HIS A 245 -12.16 14.40 -3.20
N ALA A 246 -10.92 13.91 -3.05
CA ALA A 246 -10.06 13.51 -4.16
C ALA A 246 -10.70 12.40 -5.03
N ASP A 247 -11.38 11.42 -4.44
CA ASP A 247 -12.13 10.40 -5.21
C ASP A 247 -13.22 11.03 -6.05
N TRP A 248 -14.03 11.94 -5.48
CA TRP A 248 -15.08 12.62 -6.24
C TRP A 248 -14.51 13.55 -7.30
N MET A 249 -13.45 14.30 -7.00
CA MET A 249 -12.83 15.17 -7.98
C MET A 249 -12.32 14.41 -9.20
N TYR A 250 -11.83 13.19 -8.97
CA TYR A 250 -11.29 12.33 -10.00
C TYR A 250 -12.39 11.56 -10.76
N THR A 251 -13.34 10.94 -10.05
CA THR A 251 -14.34 10.02 -10.63
C THR A 251 -15.67 10.69 -11.00
N LYS A 252 -15.95 11.86 -10.41
CA LYS A 252 -17.26 12.55 -10.42
C LYS A 252 -18.43 11.71 -9.87
N ASP A 253 -18.15 10.60 -9.21
CA ASP A 253 -19.16 9.70 -8.65
C ASP A 253 -19.68 10.23 -7.30
N ARG A 254 -20.74 11.03 -7.40
CA ARG A 254 -21.42 11.58 -6.22
C ARG A 254 -22.11 10.50 -5.38
N SER A 255 -22.49 9.38 -5.99
CA SER A 255 -23.26 8.33 -5.31
C SER A 255 -22.41 7.57 -4.30
N TRP A 256 -21.16 7.25 -4.68
CA TRP A 256 -20.21 6.57 -3.79
C TRP A 256 -19.91 7.38 -2.54
N LEU A 257 -19.71 8.69 -2.72
CA LEU A 257 -19.54 9.63 -1.62
C LEU A 257 -20.78 9.74 -0.74
N ALA A 258 -21.95 9.98 -1.35
CA ALA A 258 -23.18 10.28 -0.59
C ALA A 258 -23.49 9.15 0.41
N ALA A 259 -23.25 7.90 0.01
CA ALA A 259 -23.41 6.73 0.87
C ALA A 259 -22.44 6.67 2.07
N ARG A 260 -21.40 7.51 2.11
CA ARG A 260 -20.33 7.54 3.12
C ARG A 260 -20.24 8.87 3.87
N TYR A 261 -21.07 9.87 3.52
CA TYR A 261 -20.95 11.21 4.06
C TYR A 261 -21.09 11.26 5.59
N ASP A 262 -22.10 10.58 6.13
CA ASP A 262 -22.33 10.57 7.58
C ASP A 262 -21.18 9.90 8.35
N ALA A 263 -20.50 8.92 7.75
CA ALA A 263 -19.33 8.27 8.34
C ALA A 263 -18.09 9.19 8.39
N LEU A 264 -18.08 10.29 7.62
CA LEU A 264 -17.02 11.30 7.65
C LEU A 264 -17.21 12.33 8.77
N LEU A 265 -18.43 12.55 9.27
CA LEU A 265 -18.70 13.58 10.28
C LEU A 265 -17.93 13.35 11.59
N PRO A 266 -17.83 12.11 12.14
CA PRO A 266 -17.01 11.87 13.32
C PRO A 266 -15.50 12.08 13.08
N LYS A 267 -15.03 11.97 11.82
CA LYS A 267 -13.62 12.17 11.48
C LYS A 267 -13.18 13.64 11.62
N LEU A 268 -14.12 14.57 11.73
CA LEU A 268 -13.89 15.99 12.04
C LEU A 268 -13.56 16.26 13.52
N LEU A 269 -13.56 15.22 14.36
CA LEU A 269 -13.21 15.29 15.78
C LEU A 269 -14.07 16.31 16.57
N PRO A 270 -15.41 16.31 16.43
CA PRO A 270 -16.28 17.28 17.09
C PRO A 270 -16.14 17.28 18.62
N GLU A 271 -15.75 16.16 19.21
CA GLU A 271 -15.48 16.02 20.64
C GLU A 271 -14.28 16.85 21.12
N ARG A 272 -13.42 17.32 20.21
CA ARG A 272 -12.28 18.19 20.51
C ARG A 272 -12.55 19.66 20.22
N LEU A 273 -13.71 20.00 19.67
CA LEU A 273 -14.03 21.35 19.27
C LEU A 273 -14.19 22.25 20.50
N ARG A 274 -13.43 23.35 20.53
CA ARG A 274 -13.49 24.38 21.56
C ARG A 274 -14.56 25.42 21.23
N ALA A 275 -14.89 26.26 22.20
CA ALA A 275 -15.85 27.35 22.04
C ALA A 275 -15.43 28.40 20.99
N ASP A 276 -14.13 28.51 20.68
CA ASP A 276 -13.58 29.39 19.65
C ASP A 276 -13.59 28.76 18.24
N GLY A 277 -14.11 27.54 18.09
CA GLY A 277 -14.21 26.84 16.80
C GLY A 277 -12.93 26.13 16.36
N LEU A 278 -11.89 26.09 17.21
CA LEU A 278 -10.67 25.34 16.96
C LEU A 278 -10.69 23.98 17.64
N LEU A 279 -10.01 22.99 17.06
CA LEU A 279 -9.72 21.73 17.73
C LEU A 279 -8.70 21.95 18.84
N GLY A 280 -9.11 21.61 20.05
CA GLY A 280 -8.28 21.62 21.25
C GLY A 280 -7.38 20.40 21.36
N THR A 281 -6.27 20.55 22.05
CA THR A 281 -5.33 19.47 22.37
C THR A 281 -5.16 19.37 23.87
N PRO A 282 -6.10 18.70 24.56
CA PRO A 282 -6.00 18.56 26.00
C PRO A 282 -4.74 17.76 26.37
N PRO A 283 -4.19 17.93 27.60
CA PRO A 283 -2.89 17.39 27.99
C PRO A 283 -2.68 15.90 27.68
N GLU A 284 -3.73 15.08 27.82
CA GLU A 284 -3.76 13.65 27.55
C GLU A 284 -3.64 13.29 26.06
N LEU A 285 -3.96 14.21 25.16
CA LEU A 285 -3.86 14.05 23.71
C LEU A 285 -2.64 14.73 23.10
N ARG A 286 -1.79 15.42 23.88
CA ARG A 286 -0.58 16.10 23.37
C ARG A 286 0.41 15.19 22.63
N ARG A 287 0.41 13.88 22.94
CA ARG A 287 1.24 12.89 22.25
C ARG A 287 0.60 12.34 20.97
N ARG A 288 -0.65 12.70 20.71
CA ARG A 288 -1.41 12.26 19.54
C ARG A 288 -1.43 13.27 18.41
N ASP A 289 -0.95 14.49 18.60
CA ASP A 289 -0.74 15.41 17.48
C ASP A 289 0.70 15.20 16.97
N ILE A 290 0.86 14.92 15.67
CA ILE A 290 2.15 14.46 15.14
C ILE A 290 2.94 15.55 14.44
N VAL A 291 2.30 16.45 13.71
CA VAL A 291 2.88 17.49 12.85
C VAL A 291 3.70 16.91 11.70
N ASP A 292 4.76 16.18 12.03
CA ASP A 292 5.63 15.50 11.09
C ASP A 292 6.23 14.22 11.70
N TRP A 293 6.66 13.32 10.82
CA TRP A 293 7.21 12.02 11.16
C TRP A 293 8.49 11.67 10.36
N PRO A 294 9.57 11.25 11.03
CA PRO A 294 9.71 11.08 12.48
C PRO A 294 9.78 12.40 13.25
N LYS A 295 9.79 12.32 14.59
CA LYS A 295 9.84 13.51 15.47
C LYS A 295 10.98 14.48 15.14
N SER A 296 12.08 14.00 14.57
CA SER A 296 13.21 14.84 14.16
C SER A 296 12.87 15.82 13.03
N GLU A 297 11.85 15.51 12.23
CA GLU A 297 11.46 16.31 11.06
C GLU A 297 10.54 17.48 11.42
N ARG A 298 10.09 17.57 12.68
CA ARG A 298 9.16 18.62 13.14
C ARG A 298 9.75 20.03 13.17
N ASP A 299 11.03 20.19 12.89
CA ASP A 299 11.73 21.47 12.80
C ASP A 299 11.43 22.44 13.97
N GLY A 300 11.54 21.95 15.21
CA GLY A 300 11.33 22.78 16.41
C GLY A 300 9.89 23.21 16.66
N TYR A 301 8.89 22.58 16.03
CA TYR A 301 7.48 22.91 16.21
C TYR A 301 7.05 23.05 17.67
N VAL A 302 6.39 24.16 17.99
CA VAL A 302 5.92 24.49 19.34
C VAL A 302 4.47 24.03 19.52
N PHE A 303 4.28 22.99 20.35
CA PHE A 303 2.96 22.49 20.69
C PHE A 303 2.24 23.43 21.68
N THR A 304 0.97 23.71 21.40
CA THR A 304 0.08 24.50 22.25
C THR A 304 -1.22 23.73 22.51
N ASP A 305 -2.17 24.34 23.22
CA ASP A 305 -3.49 23.75 23.43
C ASP A 305 -4.41 23.83 22.18
N ALA A 306 -3.96 24.52 21.12
CA ALA A 306 -4.59 24.58 19.80
C ALA A 306 -3.49 24.56 18.72
N ASN A 307 -3.10 23.35 18.29
CA ASN A 307 -2.01 23.16 17.35
C ASN A 307 -2.40 23.63 15.95
N THR A 308 -1.52 24.43 15.32
CA THR A 308 -1.79 25.08 14.04
C THR A 308 -1.93 24.08 12.91
N VAL A 309 -1.10 23.03 12.86
CA VAL A 309 -1.20 22.00 11.82
C VAL A 309 -2.50 21.21 11.92
N VAL A 310 -2.87 20.73 13.11
CA VAL A 310 -4.15 20.03 13.31
C VAL A 310 -5.33 20.90 12.89
N ASN A 311 -5.32 22.18 13.25
CA ASN A 311 -6.39 23.10 12.90
C ASN A 311 -6.40 23.48 11.41
N ALA A 312 -5.25 23.56 10.75
CA ALA A 312 -5.18 23.75 9.30
C ALA A 312 -5.81 22.57 8.56
N PHE A 313 -5.49 21.34 8.98
CA PHE A 313 -6.11 20.13 8.44
C PHE A 313 -7.62 20.08 8.71
N TYR A 314 -8.06 20.55 9.89
CA TYR A 314 -9.48 20.61 10.24
C TYR A 314 -10.25 21.59 9.35
N ILE A 315 -9.70 22.80 9.14
CA ILE A 315 -10.29 23.80 8.25
C ILE A 315 -10.39 23.26 6.83
N GLU A 316 -9.33 22.65 6.32
CA GLU A 316 -9.34 22.02 4.99
C GLU A 316 -10.41 20.92 4.92
N ALA A 317 -10.52 20.08 5.96
CA ALA A 317 -11.50 18.98 5.97
C ALA A 317 -12.94 19.50 5.93
N LEU A 318 -13.22 20.61 6.64
CA LEU A 318 -14.49 21.31 6.56
C LEU A 318 -14.74 21.88 5.15
N MET A 319 -13.73 22.49 4.52
CA MET A 319 -13.84 23.03 3.16
C MET A 319 -14.15 21.92 2.15
N GLU A 320 -13.47 20.79 2.27
CA GLU A 320 -13.63 19.65 1.36
C GLU A 320 -15.01 19.00 1.48
N LEU A 321 -15.58 18.94 2.68
CA LEU A 321 -16.98 18.51 2.87
C LEU A 321 -17.98 19.58 2.42
N ARG A 322 -17.70 20.87 2.64
CA ARG A 322 -18.58 21.97 2.23
C ARG A 322 -18.69 22.13 0.72
N SER A 323 -17.63 21.87 -0.04
CA SER A 323 -17.66 21.87 -1.50
C SER A 323 -18.76 20.95 -2.08
N ARG A 324 -19.31 20.06 -1.25
CA ARG A 324 -20.39 19.10 -1.56
C ARG A 324 -21.73 19.44 -0.92
N SER A 325 -21.88 20.51 -0.15
CA SER A 325 -23.21 20.91 0.35
C SER A 325 -24.16 21.34 -0.80
N SER A 326 -23.66 21.52 -2.03
CA SER A 326 -24.44 21.62 -3.27
C SER A 326 -24.88 20.26 -3.85
N VAL A 327 -24.57 19.16 -3.17
CA VAL A 327 -24.68 17.78 -3.64
C VAL A 327 -25.47 16.83 -2.72
N GLY A 328 -25.79 17.26 -1.48
CA GLY A 328 -26.74 16.54 -0.62
C GLY A 328 -28.11 16.35 -1.29
N PRO A 329 -28.99 15.49 -0.77
CA PRO A 329 -30.37 15.47 -1.23
C PRO A 329 -30.88 16.90 -1.14
N THR A 330 -31.33 17.46 -2.27
CA THR A 330 -32.03 18.75 -2.27
C THR A 330 -33.09 18.65 -1.20
N ASP A 331 -33.03 19.51 -0.19
CA ASP A 331 -34.14 19.68 0.74
C ASP A 331 -35.38 19.91 -0.13
N SER A 332 -36.26 18.92 -0.16
CA SER A 332 -37.61 19.05 -0.67
C SER A 332 -38.43 19.81 0.38
N THR A 333 -37.98 21.00 0.75
CA THR A 333 -38.84 22.00 1.38
C THR A 333 -39.30 22.90 0.25
N GLY A 334 -40.31 22.42 -0.46
CA GLY A 334 -41.17 23.27 -1.27
C GLY A 334 -41.80 24.31 -0.34
N ALA A 335 -41.17 25.47 -0.28
CA ALA A 335 -41.80 26.70 0.15
C ALA A 335 -41.63 27.67 -1.03
N GLU A 336 -42.68 27.73 -1.85
CA GLU A 336 -42.97 28.88 -2.71
C GLU A 336 -44.16 29.64 -2.10
N PRO A 337 -44.33 30.93 -2.44
CA PRO A 337 -44.23 32.09 -1.54
C PRO A 337 -45.37 32.30 -0.53
#